data_AF-A0A373C782-F1
#
_entry.id   AF-A0A373C782-F1
#
_cell.length_a   1.000
_cell.length_b   1.000
_cell.length_c   1.000
_cell.angle_alpha   90.00
_cell.angle_beta   90.00
_cell.angle_gamma   90.00
#
_symmetry.space_group_name_H-M   'P 1'
#
loop_
_entity.id
_entity.type
_entity.pdbx_description
1 polymer ?
#
loop_
_entity_poly.entity_id
_entity_poly.type
_entity_poly.pdbx_seq_one_letter_code
_entity_poly.pdbx_strand_id
1 'polypeptide(L)' 'MCKAMEDLRNESYAGGREEGREEGRESQAKDTAVRMSEKGISVEEIAEIVGFSTDGVKKWIVTEV' A
#
# COMPACT_ATOMS: atom_id res chain seq x y z
N MET A 1 -9.45 25.99 28.49
CA MET A 1 -9.66 25.25 27.22
C MET A 1 -10.14 23.86 27.58
N CYS A 2 -11.28 23.43 27.04
CA CYS A 2 -11.89 22.15 27.39
C CYS A 2 -11.00 20.99 26.96
N LYS A 3 -10.63 20.13 27.91
CA LYS A 3 -9.76 18.96 27.74
C LYS A 3 -10.21 18.04 26.59
N ALA A 4 -11.52 17.96 26.35
CA ALA A 4 -12.13 17.20 25.26
C ALA A 4 -11.73 17.61 23.83
N MET A 5 -11.25 18.84 23.61
CA MET A 5 -10.78 19.26 22.28
C MET A 5 -9.33 18.84 22.00
N GLU A 6 -8.54 18.61 23.04
CA GLU A 6 -7.12 18.23 22.90
C GLU A 6 -6.99 16.74 22.56
N ASP A 7 -7.84 15.90 23.16
CA ASP A 7 -7.93 14.47 22.85
C ASP A 7 -8.37 14.21 21.39
N LEU A 8 -9.43 14.87 20.91
CA LEU A 8 -9.95 14.68 19.53
C LEU A 8 -8.92 15.04 18.44
N ARG A 9 -8.08 16.04 18.71
CA ARG A 9 -7.00 16.46 17.80
C ARG A 9 -5.88 15.43 17.73
N ASN A 10 -5.57 14.77 18.84
CA ASN A 10 -4.50 13.80 18.93
C ASN A 10 -4.88 12.48 18.22
N GLU A 11 -6.14 12.06 18.34
CA GLU A 11 -6.70 10.88 17.66
C GLU A 11 -6.70 11.04 16.14
N SER A 12 -7.13 12.20 15.64
CA SER A 12 -7.19 12.47 14.19
C SER A 12 -5.81 12.56 13.54
N TYR A 13 -4.79 13.05 14.26
CA TYR A 13 -3.43 13.16 13.72
C TYR A 13 -2.68 11.82 13.69
N ALA A 14 -2.99 10.92 14.63
CA ALA A 14 -2.44 9.57 14.66
C ALA A 14 -3.04 8.69 13.55
N GLY A 15 -4.38 8.68 13.40
CA GLY A 15 -5.07 7.93 12.36
C GLY A 15 -4.66 8.35 10.95
N GLY A 16 -4.68 9.65 10.65
CA GLY A 16 -4.29 10.15 9.33
C GLY A 16 -2.82 9.91 8.94
N ARG A 17 -1.92 9.74 9.91
CA ARG A 17 -0.51 9.42 9.64
C ARG A 17 -0.28 7.92 9.40
N GLU A 18 -1.06 7.07 10.05
CA GLU A 18 -1.03 5.62 9.87
C GLU A 18 -1.67 5.23 8.53
N GLU A 19 -2.86 5.77 8.23
CA GLU A 19 -3.57 5.57 6.96
C GLU A 19 -2.73 6.06 5.76
N GLY A 20 -2.16 7.27 5.83
CA GLY A 20 -1.32 7.79 4.74
C GLY A 20 0.00 7.01 4.52
N ARG A 21 0.49 6.30 5.55
CA ARG A 21 1.69 5.45 5.44
C ARG A 21 1.36 4.10 4.81
N GLU A 22 0.20 3.54 5.15
CA GLU A 22 -0.26 2.26 4.62
C GLU A 22 -0.65 2.40 3.14
N GLU A 23 -1.42 3.44 2.79
CA GLU A 23 -1.78 3.74 1.40
C GLU A 23 -0.53 4.02 0.54
N GLY A 24 0.45 4.75 1.09
CA GLY A 24 1.70 5.03 0.39
C GLY A 24 2.56 3.78 0.16
N ARG A 25 2.49 2.79 1.06
CA ARG A 25 3.21 1.53 0.92
C ARG A 25 2.59 0.65 -0.15
N GLU A 26 1.26 0.52 -0.13
CA GLU A 26 0.55 -0.28 -1.13
C GLU A 26 0.69 0.32 -2.53
N SER A 27 0.56 1.65 -2.65
CA SER A 27 0.73 2.34 -3.92
C SER A 27 2.13 2.11 -4.53
N GLN A 28 3.20 2.24 -3.73
CA GLN A 28 4.57 1.97 -4.20
C GLN A 28 4.79 0.50 -4.59
N ALA A 29 4.22 -0.43 -3.81
CA ALA A 29 4.31 -1.86 -4.09
C ALA A 29 3.59 -2.21 -5.39
N LYS A 30 2.40 -1.65 -5.63
CA LYS A 30 1.64 -1.78 -6.87
C LYS A 30 2.44 -1.27 -8.08
N ASP A 31 2.96 -0.05 -7.99
CA ASP A 31 3.75 0.58 -9.04
C ASP A 31 5.00 -0.25 -9.41
N THR A 32 5.65 -0.80 -8.38
CA THR A 32 6.81 -1.67 -8.54
C THR A 32 6.41 -2.98 -9.19
N ALA A 33 5.34 -3.62 -8.72
CA ALA A 33 4.83 -4.87 -9.24
C ALA A 33 4.46 -4.79 -10.74
N VAL A 34 3.79 -3.71 -11.15
CA VAL A 34 3.44 -3.47 -12.56
C VAL A 34 4.70 -3.36 -13.42
N ARG A 35 5.66 -2.50 -13.05
CA ARG A 35 6.92 -2.32 -13.79
C ARG A 35 7.75 -3.61 -13.88
N MET A 36 7.69 -4.45 -12.86
CA MET A 36 8.42 -5.72 -12.84
C MET A 36 7.75 -6.78 -13.72
N SER A 37 6.42 -6.80 -13.73
CA SER A 37 5.67 -7.69 -14.62
C SER A 37 5.83 -7.29 -16.08
N GLU A 38 5.91 -6.00 -16.41
CA GLU A 38 6.26 -5.51 -17.76
C GLU A 38 7.64 -5.99 -18.23
N LYS A 39 8.56 -6.27 -17.29
CA LYS A 39 9.88 -6.85 -17.56
C LYS A 39 9.88 -8.38 -17.66
N GLY A 40 8.73 -9.02 -17.52
CA GLY A 40 8.57 -10.48 -17.58
C GLY A 40 8.97 -11.21 -16.29
N ILE A 41 9.09 -10.50 -15.16
CA ILE A 41 9.36 -11.13 -13.85
C ILE A 41 8.11 -11.87 -13.39
N SER A 42 8.30 -13.05 -12.79
CA SER A 42 7.18 -13.87 -12.32
C SER A 42 6.45 -13.20 -11.16
N VAL A 43 5.15 -13.48 -11.04
CA VAL A 43 4.30 -12.93 -9.97
C VAL A 43 4.78 -13.36 -8.59
N GLU A 44 5.34 -14.57 -8.47
CA GLU A 44 5.92 -15.12 -7.24
C GLU A 44 7.12 -14.30 -6.78
N GLU A 45 8.05 -14.02 -7.70
CA GLU A 45 9.25 -13.25 -7.38
C GLU A 45 8.92 -11.77 -7.10
N ILE A 46 7.94 -11.21 -7.81
CA ILE A 46 7.43 -9.86 -7.54
C ILE A 46 6.82 -9.77 -6.14
N ALA A 47 6.04 -10.77 -5.73
CA ALA A 47 5.42 -10.84 -4.41
C ALA A 47 6.46 -10.87 -3.29
N GLU A 48 7.54 -11.64 -3.47
CA GLU A 48 8.67 -11.65 -2.54
C GLU A 48 9.37 -10.29 -2.46
N ILE A 49 9.57 -9.61 -3.60
CA ILE A 49 10.30 -8.34 -3.66
C ILE A 49 9.50 -7.18 -3.06
N VAL A 50 8.20 -7.10 -3.37
CA VAL A 50 7.34 -6.04 -2.83
C VAL A 50 6.84 -6.35 -1.41
N GLY A 51 6.98 -7.60 -0.96
CA GLY A 51 6.56 -8.05 0.36
C GLY A 51 5.05 -8.18 0.52
N PHE A 52 4.35 -8.53 -0.56
CA PHE A 52 2.90 -8.77 -0.59
C PHE A 52 2.60 -10.21 -1.01
N SER A 53 1.35 -10.65 -0.85
CA SER A 53 0.94 -11.97 -1.32
C SER A 53 0.88 -12.01 -2.85
N THR A 54 1.15 -13.18 -3.41
CA THR A 54 1.01 -13.42 -4.86
C THR A 54 -0.39 -13.08 -5.36
N ASP A 55 -1.43 -13.36 -4.57
CA ASP A 55 -2.82 -13.03 -4.90
C ASP A 55 -3.07 -11.51 -4.95
N GLY A 56 -2.49 -10.75 -4.01
CA GLY A 56 -2.53 -9.29 -4.02
C GLY A 56 -1.82 -8.71 -5.23
N VAL A 57 -0.62 -9.23 -5.53
CA VAL A 57 0.12 -8.85 -6.72
C VAL A 57 -0.66 -9.17 -8.00
N LYS A 58 -1.26 -10.37 -8.13
CA LYS A 58 -2.11 -10.71 -9.30
C LYS A 58 -3.18 -9.66 -9.56
N LYS A 59 -3.87 -9.18 -8.52
CA LYS A 59 -4.92 -8.15 -8.68
C LYS A 59 -4.40 -6.82 -9.22
N TRP A 60 -3.11 -6.52 -9.04
CA TRP A 60 -2.49 -5.29 -9.54
C TRP A 60 -2.05 -5.37 -10.99
N ILE A 61 -1.60 -6.54 -11.42
CA ILE A 61 -1.08 -6.81 -12.77
C ILE A 61 -2.13 -7.40 -13.72
N VAL A 62 -3.27 -7.85 -13.21
CA VAL A 62 -4.47 -8.10 -14.03
C VAL A 62 -5.05 -6.75 -14.44
N THR A 63 -4.45 -6.14 -15.44
CA THR A 63 -5.18 -5.23 -16.32
C THR A 63 -6.06 -6.13 -17.18
N GLU A 64 -7.37 -6.10 -16.96
CA GLU A 64 -8.33 -6.55 -17.97
C GLU A 64 -7.98 -5.86 -19.29
N VAL A 65 -7.66 -6.66 -20.30
CA VAL A 65 -7.41 -6.22 -21.69
C VAL A 65 -8.74 -5.86 -22.34
#